data_AF-A0A521AFB1-F1
#
_entry.id   AF-A0A521AFB1-F1
#
_cell.length_a   1.000
_cell.length_b   1.000
_cell.length_c   1.000
_cell.angle_alpha   90.00
_cell.angle_beta   90.00
_cell.angle_gamma   90.00
#
_symmetry.space_group_name_H-M   'P 1'
#
loop_
_entity.id
_entity.type
_entity.pdbx_description
1 polymer ?
#
loop_
_entity_poly.entity_id
_entity_poly.type
_entity_poly.pdbx_seq_one_letter_code
_entity_poly.pdbx_strand_id
1 'polypeptide(L)'
;MENLSTAFVDIIKDDKLQDVTKELTEFTIDSVLKDGLLKDFPVINVLTGLYSINSSIQDKLFLKKIIAFIKNLDDTTARERQEMISNIETSEEYGIKVGEKLLFLIDKCDDYSKAGIVGSLFNQVAKKNLTYDEFLLCCIIVEKCLIKDLIGFVKDYKNSYTMTNDNDLLNWGLLAIKNIKEQIIVLEVSTGGRLLKKNLIPYIDSRIQMQGLRNKNLFEIETYFIRIFEKYSTLTRWYESGQSIMEAVAELCNNFIISDDDFNTIVFKVHMQGLGLFRMTETYITLLQRRENFHNNEFNLERWRKYLSYYAWNQNKINVEKYNRPIEPHSIL
;
A
#
# COMPACT_ATOMS: atom_id res chain seq x y z
N MET A 1 -18.71 28.05 -0.02
CA MET A 1 -17.40 27.36 0.13
C MET A 1 -16.92 27.46 1.58
N GLU A 2 -16.95 28.64 2.22
CA GLU A 2 -16.60 28.80 3.65
C GLU A 2 -17.32 27.82 4.59
N ASN A 3 -18.65 27.68 4.48
CA ASN A 3 -19.41 26.74 5.33
C ASN A 3 -19.00 25.27 5.15
N LEU A 4 -18.57 24.86 3.94
CA LEU A 4 -18.12 23.49 3.68
C LEU A 4 -16.71 23.26 4.25
N SER A 5 -15.81 24.24 4.07
CA SER A 5 -14.46 24.18 4.63
C SER A 5 -14.48 24.09 6.15
N THR A 6 -15.25 24.95 6.82
CA THR A 6 -15.36 24.94 8.29
C THR A 6 -15.94 23.61 8.78
N ALA A 7 -17.06 23.16 8.19
CA ALA A 7 -17.66 21.88 8.53
C ALA A 7 -16.70 20.70 8.35
N PHE A 8 -15.91 20.70 7.27
CA PHE A 8 -14.91 19.67 7.02
C PHE A 8 -13.78 19.67 8.06
N VAL A 9 -13.33 20.85 8.50
CA VAL A 9 -12.33 20.97 9.58
C VAL A 9 -12.90 20.52 10.92
N ASP A 10 -14.15 20.87 11.23
CA ASP A 10 -14.82 20.45 12.47
C ASP A 10 -14.92 18.93 12.54
N ILE A 11 -15.26 18.27 11.42
CA ILE A 11 -15.23 16.81 11.28
C ILE A 11 -13.86 16.24 11.61
N ILE A 12 -12.80 16.81 11.04
CA ILE A 12 -11.43 16.33 11.29
C ILE A 12 -11.05 16.52 12.76
N LYS A 13 -11.53 17.58 13.42
CA LYS A 13 -11.23 17.88 14.82
C LYS A 13 -12.08 17.08 15.83
N ASP A 14 -13.13 16.42 15.37
CA ASP A 14 -14.08 15.67 16.21
C ASP A 14 -13.42 14.43 16.86
N ASP A 15 -13.84 14.12 18.08
CA ASP A 15 -13.35 12.98 18.87
C ASP A 15 -13.93 11.64 18.41
N LYS A 16 -15.13 11.64 17.83
CA LYS A 16 -15.80 10.46 17.27
C LYS A 16 -15.28 10.06 15.90
N LEU A 17 -14.37 10.84 15.31
CA LEU A 17 -13.78 10.52 13.99
C LEU A 17 -13.21 9.10 13.95
N GLN A 18 -12.57 8.66 15.04
CA GLN A 18 -11.98 7.32 15.11
C GLN A 18 -13.03 6.22 14.97
N ASP A 19 -14.20 6.38 15.59
CA ASP A 19 -15.29 5.41 15.48
C ASP A 19 -15.81 5.36 14.04
N VAL A 20 -15.93 6.52 13.38
CA VAL A 20 -16.28 6.61 11.95
C VAL A 20 -15.26 5.86 11.09
N THR A 21 -13.97 6.06 11.33
CA THR A 21 -12.92 5.40 10.54
C THR A 21 -12.88 3.88 10.74
N LYS A 22 -13.21 3.38 11.94
CA LYS A 22 -13.30 1.94 12.22
C LYS A 22 -14.42 1.31 11.41
N GLU A 23 -15.61 1.92 11.41
CA GLU A 23 -16.73 1.42 10.62
C GLU A 23 -16.48 1.52 9.12
N LEU A 24 -15.85 2.60 8.65
CA LEU A 24 -15.42 2.73 7.26
C LEU A 24 -14.42 1.65 6.82
N THR A 25 -13.74 0.97 7.76
CA THR A 25 -12.83 -0.13 7.46
C THR A 25 -13.58 -1.41 7.08
N GLU A 26 -14.74 -1.65 7.68
CA GLU A 26 -15.56 -2.85 7.45
C GLU A 26 -16.28 -2.82 6.09
N PHE A 27 -16.61 -1.62 5.61
CA PHE A 27 -17.39 -1.43 4.39
C PHE A 27 -16.57 -0.84 3.24
N THR A 28 -17.03 -1.12 2.01
CA THR A 28 -16.54 -0.39 0.84
C THR A 28 -17.19 0.99 0.78
N ILE A 29 -16.48 1.98 0.21
CA ILE A 29 -17.02 3.34 0.03
C ILE A 29 -18.31 3.32 -0.80
N ASP A 30 -18.42 2.40 -1.77
CA ASP A 30 -19.63 2.23 -2.57
C ASP A 30 -20.82 1.70 -1.76
N SER A 31 -20.60 0.73 -0.88
CA SER A 31 -21.64 0.21 0.02
C SER A 31 -22.13 1.30 0.96
N VAL A 32 -21.20 2.03 1.57
CA VAL A 32 -21.48 3.18 2.44
C VAL A 32 -22.41 4.20 1.78
N LEU A 33 -22.15 4.54 0.52
CA LEU A 33 -22.93 5.54 -0.22
C LEU A 33 -24.29 5.03 -0.70
N LYS A 34 -24.40 3.74 -1.02
CA LYS A 34 -25.66 3.14 -1.52
C LYS A 34 -26.65 2.84 -0.40
N ASP A 35 -26.16 2.22 0.66
CA ASP A 35 -27.02 1.66 1.70
C ASP A 35 -27.41 2.72 2.74
N GLY A 36 -26.80 3.91 2.66
CA GLY A 36 -27.02 4.97 3.63
C GLY A 36 -26.58 4.57 5.04
N LEU A 37 -25.70 3.56 5.15
CA LEU A 37 -25.20 3.00 6.41
C LEU A 37 -24.62 4.06 7.33
N LEU A 38 -24.10 5.15 6.75
CA LEU A 38 -23.50 6.24 7.53
C LEU A 38 -24.41 7.46 7.71
N LYS A 39 -25.73 7.32 7.49
CA LYS A 39 -26.72 8.33 7.88
C LYS A 39 -26.78 8.55 9.39
N ASP A 40 -26.24 7.64 10.19
CA ASP A 40 -26.16 7.79 11.64
C ASP A 40 -24.87 8.50 12.07
N PHE A 41 -23.93 8.75 11.15
CA PHE A 41 -22.70 9.48 11.43
C PHE A 41 -22.87 10.98 11.20
N PRO A 42 -22.61 11.82 12.22
CA PRO A 42 -22.64 13.28 12.08
C PRO A 42 -21.81 13.78 10.89
N VAL A 43 -20.67 13.14 10.66
CA VAL A 43 -19.71 13.44 9.58
C VAL A 43 -20.33 13.35 8.18
N ILE A 44 -21.10 12.30 7.92
CA ILE A 44 -21.71 12.10 6.60
C ILE A 44 -23.01 12.86 6.49
N ASN A 45 -23.78 13.05 7.56
CA ASN A 45 -24.95 13.92 7.54
C ASN A 45 -24.62 15.38 7.24
N VAL A 46 -23.51 15.90 7.76
CA VAL A 46 -23.02 17.25 7.45
C VAL A 46 -22.64 17.35 5.97
N LEU A 47 -21.96 16.34 5.41
CA LEU A 47 -21.59 16.31 4.00
C LEU A 47 -22.81 16.09 3.08
N THR A 48 -23.68 15.11 3.35
CA THR A 48 -24.88 14.81 2.56
C THR A 48 -25.97 15.88 2.70
N GLY A 49 -26.01 16.60 3.81
CA GLY A 49 -26.86 17.77 3.99
C GLY A 49 -26.48 18.92 3.05
N LEU A 50 -25.20 19.02 2.70
CA LEU A 50 -24.68 19.95 1.69
C LEU A 50 -24.81 19.38 0.26
N TYR A 51 -24.69 18.05 0.10
CA TYR A 51 -24.81 17.31 -1.16
C TYR A 51 -26.17 16.58 -1.26
N SER A 52 -27.25 17.34 -1.42
CA SER A 52 -28.62 16.83 -1.51
C SER A 52 -28.88 15.81 -2.64
N ILE A 53 -30.09 15.22 -2.66
CA ILE A 53 -30.54 14.13 -3.56
C ILE A 53 -30.42 14.46 -5.07
N ASN A 54 -30.31 15.74 -5.45
CA ASN A 54 -30.07 16.18 -6.84
C ASN A 54 -28.58 16.29 -7.22
N SER A 55 -27.68 15.73 -6.41
CA SER A 55 -26.23 15.78 -6.61
C SER A 55 -25.80 15.16 -7.94
N SER A 56 -24.93 15.89 -8.64
CA SER A 56 -24.34 15.46 -9.90
C SER A 56 -23.42 14.24 -9.71
N ILE A 57 -23.02 13.59 -10.81
CA ILE A 57 -22.01 12.53 -10.74
C ILE A 57 -20.70 13.07 -10.14
N GLN A 58 -20.34 14.32 -10.45
CA GLN A 58 -19.13 14.96 -9.91
C GLN A 58 -19.21 15.12 -8.40
N ASP A 59 -20.35 15.53 -7.86
CA ASP A 59 -20.57 15.65 -6.41
C ASP A 59 -20.41 14.30 -5.71
N LYS A 60 -20.97 13.23 -6.28
CA LYS A 60 -20.84 11.87 -5.75
C LYS A 60 -19.39 11.38 -5.79
N LEU A 61 -18.67 11.66 -6.87
CA LEU A 61 -17.25 11.32 -6.99
C LEU A 61 -16.40 12.12 -5.99
N PHE A 62 -16.70 13.39 -5.79
CA PHE A 62 -16.00 14.22 -4.81
C PHE A 62 -16.27 13.76 -3.37
N LEU A 63 -17.52 13.41 -3.04
CA LEU A 63 -17.86 12.81 -1.75
C LEU A 63 -17.11 11.50 -1.50
N LYS A 64 -16.96 10.63 -2.52
CA LYS A 64 -16.10 9.43 -2.42
C LYS A 64 -14.66 9.78 -2.05
N LYS A 65 -14.11 10.84 -2.65
CA LYS A 65 -12.74 11.31 -2.37
C LYS A 65 -12.63 11.83 -0.93
N ILE A 66 -13.61 12.58 -0.44
CA ILE A 66 -13.67 13.04 0.97
C ILE A 66 -13.73 11.85 1.94
N ILE A 67 -14.63 10.90 1.71
CA ILE A 67 -14.75 9.71 2.58
C ILE A 67 -13.44 8.91 2.58
N ALA A 68 -12.82 8.74 1.40
CA ALA A 68 -11.53 8.08 1.30
C ALA A 68 -10.43 8.81 2.09
N PHE A 69 -10.39 10.14 2.05
CA PHE A 69 -9.46 10.93 2.84
C PHE A 69 -9.69 10.70 4.34
N ILE A 70 -10.93 10.88 4.82
CA ILE A 70 -11.31 10.74 6.24
C ILE A 70 -10.97 9.36 6.78
N LYS A 71 -11.23 8.29 6.00
CA LYS A 71 -10.95 6.91 6.39
C LYS A 71 -9.50 6.69 6.83
N ASN A 72 -8.53 7.46 6.34
CA ASN A 72 -7.11 7.28 6.67
C ASN A 72 -6.60 8.22 7.79
N LEU A 73 -7.51 8.77 8.60
CA LEU A 73 -7.21 9.51 9.82
C LEU A 73 -7.42 8.66 11.09
N ASP A 74 -7.49 7.34 10.93
CA ASP A 74 -7.86 6.31 11.91
C ASP A 74 -6.94 6.24 13.14
N ASP A 75 -5.66 6.49 12.96
CA ASP A 75 -4.63 6.31 13.98
C ASP A 75 -4.07 7.64 14.52
N THR A 76 -4.91 8.67 14.64
CA THR A 76 -4.59 9.90 15.40
C THR A 76 -5.69 10.25 16.36
N THR A 77 -5.36 10.96 17.43
CA THR A 77 -6.32 11.50 18.41
C THR A 77 -6.88 12.84 17.93
N ALA A 78 -8.05 13.23 18.45
CA ALA A 78 -8.62 14.56 18.18
C ALA A 78 -7.65 15.68 18.58
N ARG A 79 -6.96 15.51 19.70
CA ARG A 79 -5.96 16.47 20.19
C ARG A 79 -4.82 16.67 19.19
N GLU A 80 -4.22 15.59 18.68
CA GLU A 80 -3.13 15.67 17.69
C GLU A 80 -3.58 16.40 16.42
N ARG A 81 -4.80 16.09 15.94
CA ARG A 81 -5.36 16.76 14.76
C ARG A 81 -5.67 18.23 15.00
N GLN A 82 -6.22 18.58 16.16
CA GLN A 82 -6.51 19.95 16.55
C GLN A 82 -5.22 20.77 16.69
N GLU A 83 -4.22 20.25 17.39
CA GLU A 83 -2.90 20.89 17.53
C GLU A 83 -2.25 21.11 16.15
N MET A 84 -2.23 20.08 15.30
CA MET A 84 -1.72 20.19 13.94
C MET A 84 -2.44 21.28 13.15
N ILE A 85 -3.77 21.28 13.10
CA ILE A 85 -4.53 22.27 12.31
C ILE A 85 -4.30 23.67 12.87
N SER A 86 -4.34 23.84 14.20
CA SER A 86 -4.08 25.14 14.83
C SER A 86 -2.69 25.65 14.44
N ASN A 87 -1.66 24.82 14.49
CA ASN A 87 -0.30 25.22 14.14
C ASN A 87 -0.17 25.68 12.67
N ILE A 88 -0.93 25.06 11.76
CA ILE A 88 -0.94 25.46 10.34
C ILE A 88 -1.70 26.78 10.16
N GLU A 89 -2.87 26.93 10.81
CA GLU A 89 -3.72 28.12 10.66
C GLU A 89 -3.11 29.37 11.31
N THR A 90 -2.36 29.22 12.39
CA THR A 90 -1.72 30.35 13.10
C THR A 90 -0.31 30.66 12.61
N SER A 91 0.24 29.91 11.65
CA SER A 91 1.58 30.22 11.14
C SER A 91 1.54 31.49 10.29
N GLU A 92 2.55 32.35 10.45
CA GLU A 92 2.69 33.56 9.63
C GLU A 92 2.94 33.24 8.15
N GLU A 93 3.55 32.09 7.88
CA GLU A 93 3.90 31.62 6.53
C GLU A 93 2.70 31.09 5.75
N TYR A 94 1.80 30.38 6.42
CA TYR A 94 0.64 29.78 5.78
C TYR A 94 -0.58 30.67 5.96
N GLY A 95 -1.00 31.01 7.20
CA GLY A 95 -2.19 31.84 7.45
C GLY A 95 -3.43 31.43 6.66
N ILE A 96 -3.53 30.15 6.27
CA ILE A 96 -4.51 29.61 5.31
C ILE A 96 -5.59 28.87 6.07
N LYS A 97 -6.83 28.95 5.57
CA LYS A 97 -7.92 28.05 5.96
C LYS A 97 -7.58 26.63 5.51
N VAL A 98 -7.09 25.81 6.44
CA VAL A 98 -6.64 24.43 6.15
C VAL A 98 -7.72 23.62 5.43
N GLY A 99 -8.99 23.79 5.81
CA GLY A 99 -10.12 23.14 5.16
C GLY A 99 -10.20 23.41 3.65
N GLU A 100 -10.07 24.67 3.22
CA GLU A 100 -10.13 25.04 1.80
C GLU A 100 -8.96 24.41 1.03
N LYS A 101 -7.76 24.43 1.63
CA LYS A 101 -6.57 23.83 1.01
C LYS A 101 -6.72 22.31 0.86
N LEU A 102 -7.20 21.62 1.90
CA LEU A 102 -7.43 20.18 1.84
C LEU A 102 -8.50 19.82 0.81
N LEU A 103 -9.63 20.55 0.78
CA LEU A 103 -10.68 20.33 -0.21
C LEU A 103 -10.15 20.51 -1.64
N PHE A 104 -9.29 21.50 -1.88
CA PHE A 104 -8.62 21.68 -3.17
C PHE A 104 -7.70 20.49 -3.52
N LEU A 105 -6.87 20.03 -2.58
CA LEU A 105 -5.99 18.86 -2.80
C LEU A 105 -6.78 17.57 -3.08
N ILE A 106 -7.90 17.37 -2.37
CA ILE A 106 -8.81 16.24 -2.58
C ILE A 106 -9.48 16.35 -3.96
N ASP A 107 -9.88 17.55 -4.37
CA ASP A 107 -10.52 17.75 -5.67
C ASP A 107 -9.56 17.45 -6.84
N LYS A 108 -8.27 17.82 -6.69
CA LYS A 108 -7.22 17.52 -7.67
C LYS A 108 -6.91 16.03 -7.86
N CYS A 109 -7.30 15.18 -6.92
CA CYS A 109 -7.17 13.74 -7.09
C CYS A 109 -8.11 13.25 -8.21
N ASP A 110 -7.56 12.50 -9.17
CA ASP A 110 -8.28 11.86 -10.27
C ASP A 110 -9.24 10.76 -9.77
N ASP A 111 -8.90 10.11 -8.66
CA ASP A 111 -9.73 9.10 -8.00
C ASP A 111 -9.68 9.16 -6.46
N TYR A 112 -10.54 8.35 -5.83
CA TYR A 112 -10.62 8.24 -4.37
C TYR A 112 -9.43 7.50 -3.75
N SER A 113 -8.67 6.74 -4.53
CA SER A 113 -7.49 6.02 -4.04
C SER A 113 -6.35 7.01 -3.77
N LYS A 114 -6.13 7.99 -4.66
CA LYS A 114 -5.20 9.11 -4.41
C LYS A 114 -5.68 10.01 -3.28
N ALA A 115 -6.99 10.29 -3.19
CA ALA A 115 -7.53 11.06 -2.06
C ALA A 115 -7.26 10.35 -0.71
N GLY A 116 -7.32 9.02 -0.70
CA GLY A 116 -6.92 8.23 0.47
C GLY A 116 -5.43 8.35 0.81
N ILE A 117 -4.55 8.38 -0.20
CA ILE A 117 -3.11 8.62 -0.01
C ILE A 117 -2.89 10.00 0.61
N VAL A 118 -3.57 11.04 0.11
CA VAL A 118 -3.52 12.40 0.67
C VAL A 118 -3.97 12.39 2.13
N GLY A 119 -5.06 11.69 2.48
CA GLY A 119 -5.51 11.53 3.86
C GLY A 119 -4.45 10.86 4.74
N SER A 120 -3.84 9.79 4.26
CA SER A 120 -2.77 9.10 4.99
C SER A 120 -1.54 9.99 5.22
N LEU A 121 -1.14 10.79 4.22
CA LEU A 121 -0.02 11.72 4.36
C LEU A 121 -0.35 12.85 5.34
N PHE A 122 -1.58 13.38 5.31
CA PHE A 122 -2.03 14.37 6.27
C PHE A 122 -2.03 13.81 7.70
N ASN A 123 -2.43 12.55 7.87
CA ASN A 123 -2.34 11.85 9.15
C ASN A 123 -0.89 11.79 9.68
N GLN A 124 0.12 11.68 8.79
CA GLN A 124 1.53 11.71 9.21
C GLN A 124 1.98 13.09 9.70
N VAL A 125 1.34 14.18 9.25
CA VAL A 125 1.60 15.52 9.78
C VAL A 125 1.11 15.62 11.23
N ALA A 126 -0.07 15.06 11.53
CA ALA A 126 -0.60 15.00 12.89
C ALA A 126 0.30 14.18 13.83
N LYS A 127 0.89 13.09 13.29
CA LYS A 127 1.90 12.27 13.99
C LYS A 127 3.30 12.90 14.05
N LYS A 128 3.51 14.08 13.47
CA LYS A 128 4.81 14.78 13.38
C LYS A 128 5.89 14.00 12.62
N ASN A 129 5.47 13.08 11.73
CA ASN A 129 6.36 12.34 10.83
C ASN A 129 6.66 13.10 9.52
N LEU A 130 5.81 14.08 9.20
CA LEU A 130 5.94 15.03 8.10
C LEU A 130 5.72 16.45 8.60
N THR A 131 6.46 17.42 8.06
CA THR A 131 6.08 18.83 8.14
C THR A 131 4.94 19.13 7.15
N TYR A 132 4.29 20.29 7.29
CA TYR A 132 3.23 20.69 6.36
C TYR A 132 3.77 20.93 4.94
N ASP A 133 4.95 21.52 4.78
CA ASP A 133 5.59 21.66 3.45
C ASP A 133 5.92 20.31 2.82
N GLU A 134 6.44 19.38 3.60
CA GLU A 134 6.73 18.02 3.12
C GLU A 134 5.45 17.31 2.66
N PHE A 135 4.35 17.50 3.40
CA PHE A 135 3.03 17.04 2.99
C PHE A 135 2.58 17.67 1.67
N LEU A 136 2.70 19.00 1.52
CA LEU A 136 2.33 19.69 0.28
C LEU A 136 3.17 19.21 -0.92
N LEU A 137 4.47 19.03 -0.72
CA LEU A 137 5.37 18.46 -1.74
C LEU A 137 4.92 17.05 -2.15
N CYS A 138 4.61 16.19 -1.18
CA CYS A 138 4.09 14.84 -1.45
C CYS A 138 2.78 14.90 -2.23
N CYS A 139 1.85 15.80 -1.87
CA CYS A 139 0.58 15.96 -2.58
C CYS A 139 0.75 16.36 -4.05
N ILE A 140 1.69 17.26 -4.34
CA ILE A 140 2.00 17.67 -5.73
C ILE A 140 2.47 16.47 -6.57
N ILE A 141 3.28 15.59 -5.98
CA ILE A 141 3.78 14.38 -6.65
C ILE A 141 2.63 13.37 -6.84
N VAL A 142 1.82 13.15 -5.81
CA VAL A 142 0.67 12.24 -5.85
C VAL A 142 -0.34 12.68 -6.92
N GLU A 143 -0.63 13.98 -7.03
CA GLU A 143 -1.50 14.55 -8.06
C GLU A 143 -1.01 14.15 -9.46
N LYS A 144 0.26 14.40 -9.76
CA LYS A 144 0.87 14.22 -11.09
C LYS A 144 1.11 12.76 -11.47
N CYS A 145 1.46 11.92 -10.51
CA CYS A 145 1.90 10.55 -10.76
C CYS A 145 0.71 9.61 -10.98
N LEU A 146 0.80 8.69 -11.96
CA LEU A 146 -0.19 7.62 -12.06
C LEU A 146 -0.10 6.75 -10.80
N ILE A 147 -1.26 6.42 -10.20
CA ILE A 147 -1.29 5.69 -8.93
C ILE A 147 -0.55 4.35 -9.00
N LYS A 148 -0.63 3.67 -10.14
CA LYS A 148 0.09 2.41 -10.37
C LYS A 148 1.60 2.60 -10.24
N ASP A 149 2.13 3.64 -10.85
CA ASP A 149 3.57 3.89 -10.87
C ASP A 149 4.06 4.46 -9.54
N LEU A 150 3.24 5.26 -8.86
CA LEU A 150 3.50 5.68 -7.48
C LEU A 150 3.64 4.47 -6.55
N ILE A 151 2.67 3.54 -6.59
CA ILE A 151 2.70 2.33 -5.77
C ILE A 151 3.90 1.46 -6.16
N GLY A 152 4.12 1.26 -7.46
CA GLY A 152 5.26 0.51 -7.98
C GLY A 152 6.59 1.09 -7.50
N PHE A 153 6.75 2.41 -7.56
CA PHE A 153 7.92 3.11 -7.09
C PHE A 153 8.12 3.01 -5.58
N VAL A 154 7.07 3.18 -4.78
CA VAL A 154 7.18 3.07 -3.32
C VAL A 154 7.65 1.68 -2.89
N LYS A 155 7.18 0.66 -3.63
CA LYS A 155 7.57 -0.74 -3.48
C LYS A 155 8.90 -1.12 -4.11
N ASP A 156 9.48 -0.25 -4.93
CA ASP A 156 10.69 -0.55 -5.68
C ASP A 156 11.94 -0.42 -4.81
N TYR A 157 12.84 -1.38 -4.95
CA TYR A 157 14.12 -1.47 -4.23
C TYR A 157 15.33 -1.39 -5.17
N LYS A 158 15.15 -0.92 -6.41
CA LYS A 158 16.25 -0.68 -7.35
C LYS A 158 17.39 0.11 -6.68
N ASN A 159 18.61 -0.39 -6.86
CA ASN A 159 19.84 0.26 -6.38
C ASN A 159 20.27 1.45 -7.25
N SER A 160 19.70 1.58 -8.45
CA SER A 160 20.03 2.63 -9.41
C SER A 160 18.88 2.88 -10.36
N TYR A 161 18.71 4.15 -10.74
CA TYR A 161 17.75 4.61 -11.73
C TYR A 161 18.50 5.30 -12.88
N THR A 162 17.96 5.23 -14.10
CA THR A 162 18.54 5.91 -15.26
C THR A 162 17.47 6.67 -16.04
N MET A 163 17.84 7.79 -16.66
CA MET A 163 16.87 8.56 -17.46
C MET A 163 16.29 7.75 -18.61
N THR A 164 17.05 6.83 -19.21
CA THR A 164 16.56 5.99 -20.31
C THR A 164 15.41 5.07 -19.90
N ASN A 165 15.41 4.58 -18.66
CA ASN A 165 14.43 3.58 -18.19
C ASN A 165 13.38 4.15 -17.23
N ASP A 166 13.67 5.28 -16.57
CA ASP A 166 12.90 5.79 -15.45
C ASP A 166 12.55 7.29 -15.62
N ASN A 167 12.47 7.78 -16.87
CA ASN A 167 12.14 9.18 -17.18
C ASN A 167 10.80 9.64 -16.60
N ASP A 168 9.78 8.79 -16.58
CA ASP A 168 8.45 9.15 -16.07
C ASP A 168 8.49 9.39 -14.55
N LEU A 169 9.24 8.57 -13.81
CA LEU A 169 9.47 8.76 -12.38
C LEU A 169 10.22 10.07 -12.10
N LEU A 170 11.16 10.45 -12.96
CA LEU A 170 11.80 11.78 -12.91
C LEU A 170 10.80 12.90 -13.18
N ASN A 171 9.99 12.77 -14.24
CA ASN A 171 9.00 13.78 -14.64
C ASN A 171 7.93 14.02 -13.56
N TRP A 172 7.54 13.00 -12.81
CA TRP A 172 6.63 13.12 -11.68
C TRP A 172 7.28 13.68 -10.41
N GLY A 173 8.61 13.83 -10.39
CA GLY A 173 9.36 14.31 -9.23
C GLY A 173 9.67 13.24 -8.18
N LEU A 174 9.51 11.96 -8.50
CA LEU A 174 9.91 10.84 -7.63
C LEU A 174 11.44 10.61 -7.66
N LEU A 175 12.08 10.96 -8.78
CA LEU A 175 13.53 10.93 -8.96
C LEU A 175 14.10 12.33 -9.18
N ALA A 176 15.41 12.45 -9.03
CA ALA A 176 16.20 13.63 -9.32
C ALA A 176 17.48 13.25 -10.09
N ILE A 177 18.04 14.19 -10.84
CA ILE A 177 19.30 13.97 -11.55
C ILE A 177 20.43 13.93 -10.53
N LYS A 178 21.19 12.83 -10.52
CA LYS A 178 22.36 12.66 -9.66
C LYS A 178 23.62 13.14 -10.36
N ASN A 179 23.94 12.54 -11.51
CA ASN A 179 25.09 12.89 -12.34
C ASN A 179 24.98 12.28 -13.74
N ILE A 180 25.95 12.59 -14.59
CA ILE A 180 26.11 12.01 -15.92
C ILE A 180 27.39 11.17 -15.90
N LYS A 181 27.27 9.88 -16.27
CA LYS A 181 28.41 8.95 -16.38
C LYS A 181 28.37 8.29 -17.75
N GLU A 182 29.45 8.38 -18.52
CA GLU A 182 29.57 7.70 -19.82
C GLU A 182 28.37 7.97 -20.74
N GLN A 183 27.93 9.23 -20.81
CA GLN A 183 26.74 9.69 -21.57
C GLN A 183 25.38 9.16 -21.06
N ILE A 184 25.35 8.45 -19.93
CA ILE A 184 24.13 8.01 -19.25
C ILE A 184 23.82 8.97 -18.10
N ILE A 185 22.59 9.50 -18.07
CA ILE A 185 22.10 10.30 -16.94
C ILE A 185 21.62 9.35 -15.84
N VAL A 186 22.36 9.33 -14.73
CA VAL A 186 22.06 8.55 -13.53
C VAL A 186 21.14 9.37 -12.64
N LEU A 187 20.09 8.71 -12.15
CA LEU A 187 19.09 9.31 -11.29
C LEU A 187 19.21 8.76 -9.87
N GLU A 188 18.76 9.55 -8.90
CA GLU A 188 18.56 9.13 -7.53
C GLU A 188 17.16 9.45 -7.04
N VAL A 189 16.77 8.87 -5.92
CA VAL A 189 15.47 9.17 -5.32
C VAL A 189 15.45 10.61 -4.84
N SER A 190 14.46 11.39 -5.30
CA SER A 190 14.31 12.78 -4.89
C SER A 190 13.95 12.90 -3.40
N THR A 191 13.98 14.11 -2.85
CA THR A 191 13.46 14.35 -1.49
C THR A 191 11.99 13.93 -1.36
N GLY A 192 11.13 14.32 -2.32
CA GLY A 192 9.73 13.91 -2.33
C GLY A 192 9.55 12.39 -2.47
N GLY A 193 10.34 11.74 -3.33
CA GLY A 193 10.35 10.29 -3.47
C GLY A 193 10.74 9.57 -2.18
N ARG A 194 11.72 10.08 -1.42
CA ARG A 194 12.11 9.54 -0.10
C ARG A 194 10.99 9.69 0.93
N LEU A 195 10.35 10.86 0.98
CA LEU A 195 9.23 11.13 1.89
C LEU A 195 8.05 10.20 1.60
N LEU A 196 7.70 10.02 0.32
CA LEU A 196 6.64 9.09 -0.10
C LEU A 196 6.99 7.64 0.23
N LYS A 197 8.22 7.18 -0.03
CA LYS A 197 8.66 5.84 0.35
C LYS A 197 8.52 5.61 1.87
N LYS A 198 9.03 6.53 2.68
CA LYS A 198 8.99 6.43 4.14
C LYS A 198 7.55 6.38 4.67
N ASN A 199 6.65 7.20 4.14
CA ASN A 199 5.33 7.45 4.75
C ASN A 199 4.18 6.67 4.11
N LEU A 200 4.33 6.13 2.89
CA LEU A 200 3.27 5.37 2.21
C LEU A 200 3.42 3.86 2.32
N ILE A 201 4.56 3.34 2.76
CA ILE A 201 4.71 1.89 2.98
C ILE A 201 3.62 1.35 3.93
N PRO A 202 3.36 1.93 5.12
CA PRO A 202 2.31 1.41 6.02
C PRO A 202 0.91 1.45 5.40
N TYR A 203 0.61 2.48 4.62
CA TYR A 203 -0.66 2.63 3.89
C TYR A 203 -0.82 1.60 2.77
N ILE A 204 0.26 1.31 2.05
CA ILE A 204 0.27 0.33 0.97
C ILE A 204 0.15 -1.07 1.57
N ASP A 205 0.92 -1.38 2.61
CA ASP A 205 0.92 -2.67 3.30
C ASP A 205 -0.45 -2.97 3.96
N SER A 206 -1.20 -1.95 4.43
CA SER A 206 -2.54 -2.10 5.00
C SER A 206 -3.67 -2.33 3.98
N ARG A 207 -3.51 -1.83 2.75
CA ARG A 207 -4.54 -1.88 1.69
C ARG A 207 -4.36 -2.98 0.67
N ILE A 208 -3.12 -3.40 0.45
CA ILE A 208 -2.91 -4.74 -0.04
C ILE A 208 -3.38 -5.63 1.11
N GLN A 209 -4.07 -6.71 0.84
CA GLN A 209 -4.40 -7.71 1.86
C GLN A 209 -3.12 -8.40 2.38
N MET A 210 -2.01 -7.70 2.56
CA MET A 210 -0.79 -8.21 3.17
C MET A 210 -0.90 -8.17 4.69
N GLN A 211 -1.76 -7.34 5.28
CA GLN A 211 -1.99 -7.45 6.72
C GLN A 211 -2.56 -8.81 7.15
N GLY A 212 -1.73 -9.56 7.87
CA GLY A 212 -2.18 -10.39 8.96
C GLY A 212 -1.83 -11.86 8.85
N LEU A 213 -0.97 -12.29 7.91
CA LEU A 213 -0.58 -13.70 7.89
C LEU A 213 0.12 -14.11 9.19
N ARG A 214 0.83 -13.21 9.88
CA ARG A 214 1.49 -13.47 11.17
C ARG A 214 0.56 -14.04 12.25
N ASN A 215 -0.69 -13.59 12.28
CA ASN A 215 -1.66 -13.92 13.33
C ASN A 215 -2.82 -14.80 12.84
N LYS A 216 -2.70 -15.36 11.64
CA LYS A 216 -3.73 -16.20 11.01
C LYS A 216 -3.50 -17.68 11.28
N ASN A 217 -4.60 -18.42 11.37
CA ASN A 217 -4.56 -19.88 11.41
C ASN A 217 -4.40 -20.48 10.00
N LEU A 218 -4.17 -21.79 9.94
CA LEU A 218 -3.92 -22.53 8.70
C LEU A 218 -5.00 -22.29 7.62
N PHE A 219 -6.28 -22.37 8.00
CA PHE A 219 -7.40 -22.22 7.07
C PHE A 219 -7.46 -20.83 6.44
N GLU A 220 -7.21 -19.79 7.23
CA GLU A 220 -7.17 -18.41 6.76
C GLU A 220 -6.01 -18.17 5.79
N ILE A 221 -4.85 -18.79 6.06
CA ILE A 221 -3.65 -18.71 5.23
C ILE A 221 -3.88 -19.43 3.89
N GLU A 222 -4.45 -20.64 3.91
CA GLU A 222 -4.77 -21.36 2.67
C GLU A 222 -5.79 -20.61 1.82
N THR A 223 -6.83 -20.07 2.44
CA THR A 223 -7.84 -19.24 1.76
C THR A 223 -7.21 -17.99 1.13
N TYR A 224 -6.24 -17.38 1.82
CA TYR A 224 -5.50 -16.23 1.31
C TYR A 224 -4.74 -16.57 0.02
N PHE A 225 -3.96 -17.65 0.02
CA PHE A 225 -3.20 -18.06 -1.17
C PHE A 225 -4.11 -18.51 -2.31
N ILE A 226 -5.24 -19.17 -2.05
CA ILE A 226 -6.23 -19.52 -3.09
C ILE A 226 -6.73 -18.26 -3.79
N ARG A 227 -7.18 -17.24 -3.04
CA ARG A 227 -7.66 -15.96 -3.62
C ARG A 227 -6.58 -15.25 -4.43
N ILE A 228 -5.34 -15.31 -3.95
CA ILE A 228 -4.16 -14.84 -4.65
C ILE A 228 -4.07 -15.54 -6.01
N PHE A 229 -4.00 -16.87 -6.03
CA PHE A 229 -3.83 -17.64 -7.26
C PHE A 229 -5.01 -17.52 -8.23
N GLU A 230 -6.25 -17.50 -7.73
CA GLU A 230 -7.46 -17.28 -8.54
C GLU A 230 -7.40 -15.92 -9.25
N LYS A 231 -7.05 -14.86 -8.52
CA LYS A 231 -6.87 -13.52 -9.09
C LYS A 231 -5.73 -13.47 -10.12
N TYR A 232 -4.67 -14.27 -9.94
CA TYR A 232 -3.51 -14.28 -10.82
C TYR A 232 -3.68 -15.14 -12.08
N SER A 233 -4.54 -16.15 -12.06
CA SER A 233 -4.85 -16.98 -13.23
C SER A 233 -5.46 -16.21 -14.41
N THR A 234 -5.92 -14.98 -14.18
CA THR A 234 -6.61 -14.13 -15.16
C THR A 234 -5.78 -12.93 -15.65
N LEU A 235 -4.57 -12.69 -15.11
CA LEU A 235 -3.77 -11.48 -15.36
C LEU A 235 -2.40 -11.78 -15.99
N THR A 236 -2.08 -11.13 -17.11
CA THR A 236 -0.80 -11.19 -17.86
C THR A 236 0.42 -10.56 -17.15
N ARG A 237 0.39 -10.37 -15.82
CA ARG A 237 1.41 -9.62 -15.06
C ARG A 237 2.19 -10.49 -14.07
N TRP A 238 3.27 -11.09 -14.57
CA TRP A 238 4.13 -12.05 -13.88
C TRP A 238 5.06 -11.44 -12.81
N TYR A 239 5.44 -10.17 -12.94
CA TYR A 239 6.36 -9.51 -12.01
C TYR A 239 5.66 -9.01 -10.73
N GLU A 240 4.47 -8.41 -10.89
CA GLU A 240 3.63 -7.92 -9.77
C GLU A 240 3.13 -9.09 -8.88
N SER A 241 2.97 -10.28 -9.47
CA SER A 241 2.56 -11.51 -8.78
C SER A 241 3.69 -12.16 -7.98
N GLY A 242 4.93 -12.13 -8.50
CA GLY A 242 6.10 -12.63 -7.78
C GLY A 242 6.36 -11.89 -6.47
N GLN A 243 6.35 -10.56 -6.49
CA GLN A 243 6.58 -9.75 -5.30
C GLN A 243 5.53 -10.00 -4.21
N SER A 244 4.24 -10.08 -4.58
CA SER A 244 3.17 -10.28 -3.61
C SER A 244 3.25 -11.63 -2.91
N ILE A 245 3.64 -12.67 -3.66
CA ILE A 245 3.89 -14.02 -3.11
C ILE A 245 5.08 -13.99 -2.15
N MET A 246 6.17 -13.30 -2.51
CA MET A 246 7.36 -13.26 -1.66
C MET A 246 7.12 -12.50 -0.35
N GLU A 247 6.36 -11.40 -0.40
CA GLU A 247 5.94 -10.63 0.78
C GLU A 247 5.06 -11.49 1.71
N ALA A 248 4.12 -12.26 1.15
CA ALA A 248 3.28 -13.19 1.91
C ALA A 248 4.09 -14.32 2.58
N VAL A 249 5.04 -14.90 1.86
CA VAL A 249 5.96 -15.92 2.40
C VAL A 249 6.80 -15.33 3.54
N ALA A 250 7.27 -14.10 3.40
CA ALA A 250 8.05 -13.43 4.43
C ALA A 250 7.25 -13.13 5.70
N GLU A 251 5.99 -12.72 5.57
CA GLU A 251 5.12 -12.58 6.74
C GLU A 251 4.86 -13.92 7.43
N LEU A 252 4.66 -15.00 6.68
CA LEU A 252 4.48 -16.33 7.24
C LEU A 252 5.71 -16.86 7.98
N CYS A 253 6.93 -16.44 7.63
CA CYS A 253 8.11 -16.77 8.42
C CYS A 253 7.95 -16.35 9.87
N ASN A 254 7.23 -15.25 10.11
CA ASN A 254 6.95 -14.68 11.43
C ASN A 254 5.59 -15.12 12.01
N ASN A 255 4.92 -16.10 11.41
CA ASN A 255 3.70 -16.70 11.98
C ASN A 255 4.07 -17.81 12.96
N PHE A 256 3.80 -17.63 14.26
CA PHE A 256 4.06 -18.66 15.28
C PHE A 256 2.82 -19.50 15.64
N ILE A 257 1.73 -19.34 14.90
CA ILE A 257 0.46 -20.05 15.11
C ILE A 257 0.45 -21.40 14.37
N ILE A 258 0.96 -21.46 13.15
CA ILE A 258 1.06 -22.69 12.36
C ILE A 258 2.38 -23.41 12.61
N SER A 259 2.39 -24.74 12.45
CA SER A 259 3.61 -25.54 12.60
C SER A 259 4.62 -25.29 11.47
N ASP A 260 5.89 -25.65 11.69
CA ASP A 260 6.92 -25.60 10.63
C ASP A 260 6.57 -26.52 9.45
N ASP A 261 5.90 -27.65 9.69
CA ASP A 261 5.48 -28.57 8.64
C ASP A 261 4.35 -27.99 7.77
N ASP A 262 3.37 -27.33 8.41
CA ASP A 262 2.29 -26.62 7.71
C ASP A 262 2.86 -25.46 6.87
N PHE A 263 3.74 -24.66 7.48
CA PHE A 263 4.46 -23.60 6.79
C PHE A 263 5.21 -24.14 5.57
N ASN A 264 6.02 -25.19 5.76
CA ASN A 264 6.81 -25.80 4.70
C ASN A 264 5.93 -26.29 3.54
N THR A 265 4.81 -26.93 3.87
CA THR A 265 3.87 -27.48 2.89
C THR A 265 3.20 -26.38 2.07
N ILE A 266 2.70 -25.32 2.72
CA ILE A 266 2.04 -24.19 2.05
C ILE A 266 3.02 -23.47 1.14
N VAL A 267 4.17 -23.06 1.68
CA VAL A 267 5.16 -22.27 0.94
C VAL A 267 5.74 -23.09 -0.22
N PHE A 268 5.93 -24.39 -0.04
CA PHE A 268 6.32 -25.28 -1.14
C PHE A 268 5.27 -25.34 -2.26
N LYS A 269 3.98 -25.53 -1.93
CA LYS A 269 2.89 -25.49 -2.94
C LYS A 269 2.88 -24.15 -3.68
N VAL A 270 3.02 -23.05 -2.95
CA VAL A 270 3.05 -21.69 -3.49
C VAL A 270 4.20 -21.51 -4.49
N HIS A 271 5.41 -21.94 -4.14
CA HIS A 271 6.56 -21.86 -5.03
C HIS A 271 6.47 -22.80 -6.24
N MET A 272 5.88 -23.99 -6.09
CA MET A 272 5.70 -24.95 -7.18
C MET A 272 4.64 -24.49 -8.18
N GLN A 273 3.55 -23.90 -7.71
CA GLN A 273 2.52 -23.32 -8.58
C GLN A 273 2.99 -22.03 -9.28
N GLY A 274 3.95 -21.32 -8.67
CA GLY A 274 4.49 -20.05 -9.14
C GLY A 274 5.47 -20.11 -10.33
N LEU A 275 5.61 -21.21 -11.07
CA LEU A 275 6.41 -21.27 -12.32
C LEU A 275 7.86 -20.71 -12.21
N GLY A 276 8.60 -21.04 -11.14
CA GLY A 276 10.04 -20.74 -11.04
C GLY A 276 10.42 -19.54 -10.16
N LEU A 277 9.49 -19.02 -9.36
CA LEU A 277 9.71 -17.89 -8.45
C LEU A 277 10.75 -18.15 -7.35
N PHE A 278 11.11 -19.40 -7.04
CA PHE A 278 12.02 -19.72 -5.93
C PHE A 278 13.37 -18.97 -5.96
N ARG A 279 14.03 -18.87 -7.12
CA ARG A 279 15.30 -18.13 -7.25
C ARG A 279 15.13 -16.63 -6.98
N MET A 280 13.97 -16.09 -7.35
CA MET A 280 13.64 -14.69 -7.05
C MET A 280 13.28 -14.52 -5.58
N THR A 281 12.64 -15.51 -4.95
CA THR A 281 12.34 -15.49 -3.50
C THR A 281 13.60 -15.46 -2.65
N GLU A 282 14.65 -16.22 -2.98
CA GLU A 282 15.93 -16.19 -2.24
C GLU A 282 16.62 -14.82 -2.32
N THR A 283 16.64 -14.22 -3.52
CA THR A 283 17.18 -12.86 -3.75
C THR A 283 16.34 -11.82 -3.00
N TYR A 284 15.02 -11.95 -3.04
CA TYR A 284 14.08 -11.03 -2.40
C TYR A 284 14.11 -11.13 -0.87
N ILE A 285 14.26 -12.32 -0.30
CA ILE A 285 14.38 -12.49 1.16
C ILE A 285 15.69 -11.87 1.68
N THR A 286 16.76 -11.93 0.90
CA THR A 286 17.99 -11.19 1.21
C THR A 286 17.76 -9.67 1.20
N LEU A 287 16.88 -9.16 0.33
CA LEU A 287 16.47 -7.74 0.31
C LEU A 287 15.52 -7.40 1.48
N LEU A 288 14.59 -8.28 1.83
CA LEU A 288 13.69 -8.13 2.98
C LEU A 288 14.43 -8.13 4.31
N GLN A 289 15.48 -8.96 4.47
CA GLN A 289 16.37 -8.92 5.64
C GLN A 289 16.96 -7.51 5.85
N ARG A 290 17.20 -6.76 4.76
CA ARG A 290 17.65 -5.36 4.85
C ARG A 290 16.52 -4.39 5.22
N ARG A 291 15.28 -4.65 4.79
CA ARG A 291 14.06 -3.86 5.10
C ARG A 291 13.59 -4.06 6.54
N GLU A 292 13.54 -5.29 7.03
CA GLU A 292 13.08 -5.69 8.38
C GLU A 292 14.03 -5.14 9.47
N ASN A 293 15.34 -5.15 9.21
CA ASN A 293 16.35 -4.41 10.01
C ASN A 293 16.19 -2.88 9.98
N PHE A 294 15.45 -2.32 9.02
CA PHE A 294 15.20 -0.88 8.89
C PHE A 294 13.88 -0.45 9.57
N HIS A 295 13.00 -1.39 9.91
CA HIS A 295 11.63 -1.12 10.36
C HIS A 295 11.19 -1.88 11.63
N ASN A 296 12.13 -2.48 12.40
CA ASN A 296 11.85 -3.16 13.68
C ASN A 296 10.83 -4.33 13.62
N ASN A 297 10.60 -4.92 12.44
CA ASN A 297 9.93 -6.21 12.31
C ASN A 297 11.02 -7.26 12.11
N GLU A 298 11.14 -8.26 12.98
CA GLU A 298 12.21 -9.26 12.88
C GLU A 298 11.81 -10.41 11.95
N PHE A 299 12.61 -10.67 10.91
CA PHE A 299 12.40 -11.79 9.98
C PHE A 299 12.96 -13.09 10.60
N ASN A 300 12.14 -14.13 10.72
CA ASN A 300 12.56 -15.42 11.27
C ASN A 300 13.46 -16.19 10.29
N LEU A 301 14.76 -15.88 10.36
CA LEU A 301 15.82 -16.49 9.57
C LEU A 301 15.93 -18.00 9.78
N GLU A 302 15.69 -18.47 11.01
CA GLU A 302 15.81 -19.88 11.33
C GLU A 302 14.74 -20.70 10.60
N ARG A 303 13.49 -20.24 10.68
CA ARG A 303 12.37 -20.89 9.98
C ARG A 303 12.58 -20.89 8.47
N TRP A 304 13.07 -19.79 7.91
CA TRP A 304 13.43 -19.73 6.50
C TRP A 304 14.52 -20.74 6.11
N ARG A 305 15.58 -20.89 6.91
CA ARG A 305 16.65 -21.88 6.66
C ARG A 305 16.15 -23.32 6.71
N LYS A 306 15.23 -23.63 7.64
CA LYS A 306 14.55 -24.94 7.69
C LYS A 306 13.77 -25.19 6.40
N TYR A 307 13.03 -24.18 5.92
CA TYR A 307 12.31 -24.27 4.66
C TYR A 307 13.22 -24.45 3.45
N LEU A 308 14.36 -23.75 3.37
CA LEU A 308 15.33 -23.95 2.28
C LEU A 308 15.80 -25.40 2.20
N SER A 309 16.06 -26.00 3.37
CA SER A 309 16.46 -27.42 3.47
C SER A 309 15.33 -28.35 3.01
N TYR A 310 14.09 -28.08 3.44
CA TYR A 310 12.88 -28.79 3.02
C TYR A 310 12.66 -28.68 1.50
N TYR A 311 12.79 -27.48 0.93
CA TYR A 311 12.61 -27.23 -0.49
C TYR A 311 13.66 -28.00 -1.33
N ALA A 312 14.93 -27.94 -0.94
CA ALA A 312 16.01 -28.64 -1.63
C ALA A 312 15.79 -30.17 -1.64
N TRP A 313 15.38 -30.74 -0.50
CA TRP A 313 15.07 -32.16 -0.39
C TRP A 313 13.90 -32.58 -1.29
N ASN A 314 12.80 -31.81 -1.30
CA ASN A 314 11.63 -32.13 -2.13
C ASN A 314 11.89 -31.89 -3.63
N GLN A 315 12.64 -30.87 -4.02
CA GLN A 315 13.06 -30.65 -5.40
C GLN A 315 13.88 -31.82 -5.94
N ASN A 316 14.82 -32.34 -5.15
CA ASN A 316 15.62 -33.50 -5.53
C ASN A 316 14.74 -34.74 -5.74
N LYS A 317 13.73 -34.96 -4.90
CA LYS A 317 12.75 -36.05 -5.11
C LYS A 317 11.96 -35.90 -6.41
N ILE A 318 11.43 -34.71 -6.70
CA ILE A 318 10.69 -34.43 -7.93
C ILE A 318 11.57 -34.65 -9.17
N ASN A 319 12.82 -34.19 -9.12
CA ASN A 319 13.78 -34.41 -10.21
C ASN A 319 14.09 -35.90 -10.40
N VAL A 320 14.33 -36.65 -9.31
CA VAL A 320 14.57 -38.10 -9.36
C VAL A 320 13.35 -38.86 -9.92
N GLU A 321 12.13 -38.51 -9.53
CA GLU A 321 10.90 -39.10 -10.08
C GLU A 321 10.70 -38.77 -11.56
N LYS A 322 11.14 -37.59 -12.01
CA LYS A 322 11.08 -37.17 -13.42
C LYS A 322 12.10 -37.91 -14.29
N TYR A 323 13.29 -38.22 -13.75
CA TYR A 323 14.33 -39.01 -14.42
C TYR A 323 14.10 -40.52 -14.34
N ASN A 324 13.31 -41.00 -13.38
CA ASN A 324 12.94 -42.42 -13.23
C ASN A 324 11.60 -42.78 -13.91
N ARG A 325 10.98 -41.87 -14.68
CA ARG A 325 9.87 -42.28 -15.56
C ARG A 325 10.43 -43.17 -16.67
N PRO A 326 9.91 -44.40 -16.86
CA PRO A 326 10.27 -45.20 -18.02
C PRO A 326 10.00 -44.40 -19.29
N ILE A 327 10.98 -44.34 -20.19
CA ILE A 327 10.74 -43.85 -21.55
C ILE A 327 9.76 -44.85 -22.18
N GLU A 328 8.49 -44.47 -22.32
CA GLU A 328 7.55 -45.27 -23.10
C GLU A 328 8.07 -45.34 -24.54
N PRO A 329 8.28 -46.56 -25.10
CA PRO A 329 8.79 -46.70 -26.44
C PRO A 329 7.64 -46.47 -27.42
N HIS A 330 7.42 -45.22 -27.82
CA HIS A 330 6.50 -44.90 -28.90
C HIS A 330 7.24 -44.39 -30.15
N SER A 331 7.46 -45.38 -31.02
CA SER A 331 7.23 -45.37 -32.47
C SER A 331 7.95 -44.33 -33.31
N ILE A 332 9.05 -44.81 -33.90
CA ILE A 332 9.54 -44.41 -35.22
C ILE A 332 8.38 -44.56 -36.23
N LEU A 333 7.99 -43.46 -36.87
CA LEU A 333 7.49 -43.43 -38.24
C LEU A 333 8.22 -42.33 -38.99
#